data_AF-A0A516SCU9-F1
#
_entry.id   AF-A0A516SCU9-F1
#
_cell.length_a   1.000
_cell.length_b   1.000
_cell.length_c   1.000
_cell.angle_alpha   90.00
_cell.angle_beta   90.00
_cell.angle_gamma   90.00
#
_symmetry.space_group_name_H-M   'P 1'
#
loop_
_entity.id
_entity.type
_entity.pdbx_description
1 polymer ?
#
loop_
_entity_poly.entity_id
_entity_poly.type
_entity_poly.pdbx_seq_one_letter_code
_entity_poly.pdbx_strand_id
1 'polypeptide(L)' 'MQKAFVIRNFGSGSETARALRIKPPSVSKWPEELPDSAVGRIARLRPDALRAWWKEQRKHRQAA' A
#
# COMPACT_ATOMS: atom_id res chain seq x y z
N MET A 1 4.66 4.65 3.13
CA MET A 1 4.25 4.04 1.82
C MET A 1 3.11 4.87 1.24
N GLN A 2 3.14 5.23 -0.05
CA GLN A 2 2.14 6.13 -0.64
C GLN A 2 0.80 5.44 -0.92
N LYS A 3 -0.33 6.08 -0.57
CA LYS A 3 -1.69 5.57 -0.80
C LYS A 3 -1.98 5.37 -2.27
N ALA A 4 -1.53 6.29 -3.10
CA ALA A 4 -1.65 6.18 -4.56
C ALA A 4 -0.99 4.90 -5.09
N PHE A 5 0.20 4.56 -4.60
CA PHE A 5 0.88 3.32 -4.97
C PHE A 5 0.06 2.09 -4.57
N VAL A 6 -0.45 2.07 -3.34
CA VAL A 6 -1.22 0.93 -2.82
C VAL A 6 -2.49 0.73 -3.64
N ILE A 7 -3.27 1.77 -3.85
CA ILE A 7 -4.51 1.68 -4.65
C ILE A 7 -4.19 1.23 -6.08
N ARG A 8 -3.15 1.79 -6.72
CA ARG A 8 -2.71 1.38 -8.06
C ARG A 8 -2.29 -0.08 -8.10
N ASN A 9 -1.57 -0.57 -7.09
CA ASN A 9 -1.06 -1.93 -7.04
C ASN A 9 -2.17 -2.97 -6.78
N PHE A 10 -3.19 -2.60 -6.00
CA PHE A 10 -4.33 -3.48 -5.70
C PHE A 10 -5.53 -3.29 -6.63
N GLY A 11 -5.50 -2.29 -7.54
CA GLY A 11 -6.57 -1.96 -8.47
C GLY A 11 -7.49 -0.86 -7.97
N SER A 12 -8.10 -1.06 -6.80
CA SER A 12 -9.05 -0.11 -6.21
C SER A 12 -8.97 -0.05 -4.68
N GLY A 13 -9.60 0.97 -4.08
CA GLY A 13 -9.72 1.07 -2.62
C GLY A 13 -10.49 -0.11 -1.99
N SER A 14 -11.52 -0.61 -2.69
CA SER A 14 -12.30 -1.78 -2.27
C SER A 14 -11.48 -3.07 -2.33
N GLU A 15 -10.70 -3.27 -3.38
CA GLU A 15 -9.80 -4.43 -3.52
C GLU A 15 -8.67 -4.37 -2.50
N THR A 16 -8.13 -3.19 -2.24
CA THR A 16 -7.15 -2.95 -1.17
C THR A 16 -7.73 -3.37 0.18
N ALA A 17 -8.95 -2.94 0.49
CA ALA A 17 -9.62 -3.28 1.75
C ALA A 17 -9.84 -4.79 1.88
N ARG A 18 -10.26 -5.44 0.79
CA ARG A 18 -10.43 -6.90 0.72
C ARG A 18 -9.11 -7.64 0.93
N ALA A 19 -8.05 -7.23 0.25
CA ALA A 19 -6.72 -7.83 0.36
C ALA A 19 -6.13 -7.70 1.77
N LEU A 20 -6.45 -6.60 2.47
CA LEU A 20 -5.96 -6.31 3.81
C LEU A 20 -6.93 -6.68 4.92
N ARG A 21 -8.08 -7.28 4.57
CA ARG A 21 -9.13 -7.70 5.52
C ARG A 21 -9.57 -6.57 6.46
N ILE A 22 -9.75 -5.37 5.91
CA ILE A 22 -10.26 -4.19 6.62
C ILE A 22 -11.53 -3.66 5.94
N LYS A 23 -12.24 -2.76 6.60
CA LYS A 23 -13.44 -2.14 6.04
C LYS A 23 -13.06 -1.17 4.90
N PRO A 24 -13.78 -1.14 3.77
CA PRO A 24 -13.50 -0.20 2.68
C PRO A 24 -13.38 1.28 3.09
N PRO A 25 -14.22 1.80 4.01
CA PRO A 25 -14.08 3.17 4.51
C PRO A 25 -12.74 3.45 5.21
N SER A 26 -12.07 2.43 5.75
CA SER A 26 -10.76 2.59 6.37
C SER A 26 -9.69 2.98 5.35
N VAL A 27 -9.74 2.43 4.14
CA VAL A 27 -8.79 2.76 3.06
C VAL A 27 -9.03 4.19 2.56
N SER A 28 -10.30 4.59 2.41
CA SER A 28 -10.65 5.95 1.98
C SER A 28 -10.13 7.01 2.94
N LYS A 29 -10.14 6.72 4.25
CA LYS A 29 -9.66 7.61 5.31
C LYS A 29 -8.15 7.64 5.50
N TRP A 30 -7.38 6.82 4.78
CA TRP A 30 -5.93 6.89 4.89
C TRP A 30 -5.40 8.24 4.41
N PRO A 31 -4.39 8.80 5.10
CA PRO A 31 -3.61 9.92 4.59
C PRO A 31 -2.88 9.52 3.30
N GLU A 32 -2.31 10.51 2.62
CA GLU A 32 -1.48 10.29 1.43
C GLU A 32 -0.33 9.33 1.74
N GLU A 33 0.36 9.55 2.86
CA GLU A 33 1.26 8.56 3.44
C GLU A 33 0.49 7.58 4.35
N LEU A 34 0.64 6.28 4.10
CA LEU A 34 0.02 5.26 4.94
C LEU A 34 0.62 5.25 6.36
N PRO A 35 -0.23 5.11 7.39
CA PRO A 35 0.25 4.90 8.76
C PRO A 35 0.97 3.56 8.89
N ASP A 36 1.92 3.47 9.82
CA ASP A 36 2.73 2.25 10.04
C ASP A 36 1.87 1.01 10.31
N SER A 37 0.73 1.18 10.98
CA SER A 37 -0.22 0.09 11.22
C SER A 37 -0.78 -0.51 9.92
N ALA A 38 -1.02 0.32 8.90
CA ALA A 38 -1.45 -0.14 7.59
C ALA A 38 -0.29 -0.78 6.81
N VAL A 39 0.90 -0.19 6.87
CA VAL A 39 2.11 -0.74 6.24
C VAL A 39 2.47 -2.11 6.82
N GLY A 40 2.45 -2.27 8.15
CA GLY A 40 2.70 -3.54 8.82
C GLY A 40 1.66 -4.62 8.45
N ARG A 41 0.40 -4.22 8.27
CA ARG A 41 -0.65 -5.14 7.79
C ARG A 41 -0.44 -5.56 6.33
N ILE A 42 0.00 -4.65 5.47
CA ILE A 42 0.42 -4.98 4.10
C ILE A 42 1.61 -5.93 4.13
N ALA A 43 2.64 -5.65 4.92
CA ALA A 43 3.82 -6.50 5.06
C ALA A 43 3.46 -7.94 5.49
N ARG A 44 2.49 -8.07 6.40
CA ARG A 44 2.04 -9.37 6.93
C ARG A 44 1.16 -10.14 5.96
N LEU A 45 0.18 -9.49 5.32
CA LEU A 45 -0.84 -10.18 4.51
C LEU A 45 -0.48 -10.25 3.03
N ARG A 46 0.26 -9.26 2.52
CA ARG A 46 0.59 -9.06 1.11
C ARG A 46 2.07 -8.68 0.95
N PRO A 47 3.01 -9.60 1.28
CA PRO A 47 4.44 -9.33 1.16
C PRO A 47 4.89 -9.14 -0.30
N ASP A 48 4.09 -9.56 -1.28
CA ASP A 48 4.24 -9.22 -2.69
C ASP A 48 4.12 -7.71 -2.94
N ALA A 49 3.11 -7.05 -2.38
CA ALA A 49 2.92 -5.61 -2.50
C ALA A 49 4.04 -4.80 -1.83
N LEU A 50 4.53 -5.28 -0.68
CA LEU A 50 5.68 -4.67 0.00
C LEU A 50 6.95 -4.75 -0.87
N ARG A 51 7.21 -5.91 -1.48
CA ARG A 51 8.36 -6.08 -2.39
C ARG A 51 8.26 -5.20 -3.63
N ALA A 52 7.07 -5.06 -4.20
CA ALA A 52 6.83 -4.16 -5.32
C ALA A 52 7.13 -2.70 -4.93
N TRP A 53 6.67 -2.27 -3.75
CA TRP A 53 6.96 -0.94 -3.24
C TRP A 53 8.46 -0.69 -3.07
N TRP A 54 9.20 -1.63 -2.48
CA TRP A 54 10.66 -1.50 -2.35
C TRP A 54 11.38 -1.42 -3.71
N LYS A 55 10.91 -2.15 -4.72
CA LYS A 55 11.44 -2.02 -6.09
C LYS A 55 11.18 -0.62 -6.66
N GLU A 56 9.98 -0.07 -6.48
CA GLU A 56 9.64 1.28 -6.89
C GLU A 56 10.53 2.32 -6.21
N GLN A 57 10.70 2.22 -4.89
CA GLN A 57 11.54 3.14 -4.10
C GLN A 57 13.01 3.11 -4.53
N ARG A 58 13.55 1.91 -4.83
CA ARG A 58 14.93 1.78 -5.33
C ARG A 58 15.12 2.47 -6.68
N LYS A 59 14.14 2.38 -7.59
CA LYS A 59 14.19 3.08 -8.89
C LYS A 59 14.22 4.59 -8.69
N HIS A 60 13.37 5.13 -7.82
CA HIS A 60 13.36 6.56 -7.52
C HIS A 60 14.67 7.04 -6.88
N ARG A 61 15.29 6.23 -6.03
CA ARG A 61 16.57 6.56 -5.37
C ARG A 61 17.78 6.50 -6.31
N GLN A 62 17.71 5.73 -7.40
CA GLN A 62 18.77 5.67 -8.41
C GLN A 62 18.65 6.75 -9.49
N ALA A 63 17.50 7.42 -9.58
CA ALA A 63 17.21 8.48 -10.56
C ALA A 63 17.36 9.91 -9.97
N ALA A 64 17.75 10.02 -8.71
CA ALA A 64 18.02 11.27 -7.99
C ALA A 64 19.49 11.32 -7.59
#